data_AF-A0A285N927-F1
#
_entry.id   AF-A0A285N927-F1
#
_cell.length_a   1.000
_cell.length_b   1.000
_cell.length_c   1.000
_cell.angle_alpha   90.00
_cell.angle_beta   90.00
_cell.angle_gamma   90.00
#
_symmetry.space_group_name_H-M   'P 1'
#
loop_
_entity.id
_entity.type
_entity.pdbx_description
1 polymer ?
#
loop_
_entity_poly.entity_id
_entity_poly.type
_entity_poly.pdbx_seq_one_letter_code
_entity_poly.pdbx_strand_id
1 'polypeptide(L)'
;MAKSENVKKDTKAGAKKAAPAKSEKKAVKKPAKAAKKPSKTDAKKASKKAAVKAKKKVLKAEIKSLEKEIKKLEGKVKKAKKALDKLD
;
A
#
# COMPACT_ATOMS: atom_id res chain seq x y z
N MET A 1 -28.96 -23.45 -16.92
CA MET A 1 -30.02 -22.59 -17.49
C MET A 1 -29.36 -21.39 -18.15
N ALA A 2 -29.28 -21.41 -19.47
CA ALA A 2 -28.82 -20.27 -20.28
C ALA A 2 -30.04 -19.43 -20.67
N LYS A 3 -29.96 -18.12 -20.50
CA LYS A 3 -30.93 -17.17 -21.09
C LYS A 3 -30.16 -16.16 -21.91
N SER A 4 -30.08 -16.44 -23.20
CA SER A 4 -29.76 -15.46 -24.24
C SER A 4 -31.10 -15.03 -24.81
N GLU A 5 -31.46 -13.75 -24.69
CA GLU A 5 -32.49 -13.20 -25.56
C GLU A 5 -32.11 -11.78 -25.95
N ASN A 6 -31.90 -11.65 -27.25
CA ASN A 6 -31.49 -10.48 -27.98
C ASN A 6 -32.76 -9.88 -28.58
N VAL A 7 -33.17 -8.69 -28.16
CA VAL A 7 -34.27 -7.96 -28.79
C VAL A 7 -33.74 -6.62 -29.29
N LYS A 8 -33.52 -6.58 -30.61
CA LYS A 8 -33.41 -5.36 -31.41
C LYS A 8 -34.72 -4.59 -31.30
N LYS A 9 -34.66 -3.26 -31.13
CA LYS A 9 -35.73 -2.40 -31.64
C LYS A 9 -35.17 -1.08 -32.13
N ASP A 10 -35.37 -0.91 -33.42
CA ASP A 10 -35.10 0.25 -34.25
C ASP A 10 -35.84 1.50 -33.75
N THR A 11 -35.14 2.64 -33.71
CA THR A 11 -35.79 3.95 -33.81
C THR A 11 -35.12 4.76 -34.89
N LYS A 12 -35.71 4.64 -36.08
CA LYS A 12 -35.60 5.56 -37.21
C LYS A 12 -36.16 6.92 -36.78
N ALA A 13 -35.28 7.88 -36.51
CA ALA A 13 -35.64 9.29 -36.41
C ALA A 13 -34.89 10.07 -37.48
N GLY A 14 -35.60 10.39 -38.55
CA GLY A 14 -35.11 11.30 -39.57
C GLY A 14 -35.00 12.71 -39.01
N ALA A 15 -33.88 13.37 -39.30
CA ALA A 15 -33.78 14.81 -39.26
C ALA A 15 -32.85 15.24 -40.41
N LYS A 16 -33.45 15.51 -41.58
CA LYS A 16 -32.83 16.40 -42.57
C LYS A 16 -32.81 17.79 -41.94
N LYS A 17 -31.64 18.36 -41.69
CA LYS A 17 -31.47 19.81 -41.58
C LYS A 17 -30.12 20.21 -42.16
N ALA A 18 -30.18 21.32 -42.90
CA ALA A 18 -29.22 21.81 -43.87
C ALA A 18 -27.82 22.11 -43.30
N ALA A 19 -26.87 22.18 -44.24
CA ALA A 19 -25.46 22.53 -44.07
C ALA A 19 -25.22 23.82 -43.27
N PRO A 20 -23.97 24.05 -42.81
CA PRO A 20 -23.05 24.76 -43.70
C PRO A 20 -21.65 24.14 -43.77
N ALA A 21 -21.06 24.27 -44.96
CA ALA A 21 -19.63 24.14 -45.17
C ALA A 21 -18.85 25.12 -44.27
N LYS A 22 -17.77 24.65 -43.65
CA LYS A 22 -16.51 25.40 -43.44
C LYS A 22 -15.44 24.53 -42.77
N SER A 23 -14.40 24.24 -43.56
CA SER A 23 -12.98 24.24 -43.20
C SER A 23 -12.50 23.47 -41.96
N GLU A 24 -11.82 22.36 -42.26
CA GLU A 24 -10.52 21.96 -41.71
C GLU A 24 -10.05 22.66 -40.42
N LYS A 25 -10.05 21.90 -39.32
CA LYS A 25 -8.93 21.92 -38.37
C LYS A 25 -8.80 20.54 -37.74
N LYS A 26 -7.88 19.75 -38.29
CA LYS A 26 -7.34 18.52 -37.69
C LYS A 26 -6.62 18.91 -36.39
N ALA A 27 -7.37 19.08 -35.31
CA ALA A 27 -6.80 19.15 -33.97
C ALA A 27 -6.40 17.72 -33.58
N VAL A 28 -5.16 17.35 -33.89
CA VAL A 28 -4.51 16.16 -33.34
C VAL A 28 -4.48 16.33 -31.83
N LYS A 29 -5.50 15.79 -31.16
CA LYS A 29 -5.59 15.72 -29.71
C LYS A 29 -4.57 14.69 -29.25
N LYS A 30 -3.30 15.11 -29.15
CA LYS A 30 -2.24 14.38 -28.47
C LYS A 30 -2.78 14.03 -27.07
N PRO A 31 -2.85 12.75 -26.65
CA PRO A 31 -3.17 12.46 -25.27
C PRO A 31 -1.98 12.96 -24.45
N ALA A 32 -2.14 14.12 -23.81
CA ALA A 32 -1.28 14.55 -22.73
C ALA A 32 -1.37 13.46 -21.67
N LYS A 33 -0.41 12.54 -21.69
CA LYS A 33 -0.19 11.56 -20.65
C LYS A 33 0.08 12.39 -19.39
N ALA A 34 -0.97 12.64 -18.62
CA ALA A 34 -0.88 13.33 -17.35
C ALA A 34 0.03 12.47 -16.47
N ALA A 35 1.30 12.82 -16.42
CA ALA A 35 2.21 12.36 -15.40
C ALA A 35 1.58 12.81 -14.08
N LYS A 36 0.85 11.91 -13.44
CA LYS A 36 0.38 12.08 -12.07
C LYS A 36 1.64 12.33 -11.24
N LYS A 37 1.95 13.61 -11.00
CA LYS A 37 2.85 13.99 -9.91
C LYS A 37 2.33 13.28 -8.67
N PRO A 38 3.17 12.52 -7.93
CA PRO A 38 2.70 11.82 -6.74
C PRO A 38 2.01 12.84 -5.85
N SER A 39 0.74 12.59 -5.53
CA SER A 39 -0.01 13.52 -4.71
C SER A 39 0.71 13.66 -3.37
N LYS A 40 0.71 14.86 -2.77
CA LYS A 40 1.32 15.09 -1.44
C LYS A 40 0.82 14.07 -0.40
N THR A 41 -0.36 13.50 -0.63
CA THR A 41 -1.01 12.44 0.14
C THR A 41 -0.28 11.09 0.08
N ASP A 42 0.22 10.69 -1.10
CA ASP A 42 0.95 9.42 -1.29
C ASP A 42 2.32 9.44 -0.61
N ALA A 43 3.03 10.58 -0.70
CA ALA A 43 4.32 10.79 -0.04
C ALA A 43 4.22 10.76 1.51
N LYS A 44 3.13 11.33 2.06
CA LYS A 44 2.88 11.29 3.51
C LYS A 44 2.56 9.88 4.02
N LYS A 45 1.88 9.05 3.21
CA LYS A 45 1.59 7.66 3.56
C LYS A 45 2.83 6.77 3.47
N ALA A 46 3.68 6.98 2.48
CA ALA A 46 4.95 6.27 2.32
C ALA A 46 5.93 6.55 3.47
N SER A 47 6.08 7.82 3.88
CA SER A 47 6.94 8.21 5.01
C SER A 47 6.49 7.61 6.33
N LYS A 48 5.17 7.63 6.64
CA LYS A 48 4.64 6.97 7.84
C LYS A 48 4.91 5.45 7.84
N LYS A 49 4.72 4.77 6.71
CA LYS A 49 5.02 3.33 6.60
C LYS A 49 6.50 3.03 6.82
N ALA A 50 7.40 3.86 6.29
CA ALA A 50 8.83 3.71 6.51
C ALA A 50 9.20 3.89 7.99
N ALA A 51 8.65 4.92 8.65
CA ALA A 51 8.88 5.18 10.08
C ALA A 51 8.40 4.00 10.95
N VAL A 52 7.21 3.46 10.68
CA VAL A 52 6.69 2.28 11.41
C VAL A 52 7.59 1.06 11.20
N LYS A 53 8.08 0.82 9.97
CA LYS A 53 9.00 -0.29 9.68
C LYS A 53 10.33 -0.13 10.41
N ALA A 54 10.85 1.09 10.50
CA ALA A 54 12.06 1.39 11.26
C ALA A 54 11.86 1.14 12.76
N LYS A 55 10.78 1.67 13.35
CA LYS A 55 10.42 1.42 14.76
C LYS A 55 10.30 -0.07 15.06
N LYS A 56 9.63 -0.83 14.19
CA LYS A 56 9.50 -2.30 14.35
C LYS A 56 10.85 -3.02 14.34
N LYS A 57 11.83 -2.56 13.55
CA LYS A 57 13.19 -3.14 13.54
C LYS A 57 13.92 -2.86 14.84
N VAL A 58 13.84 -1.62 15.34
CA VAL A 58 14.47 -1.22 16.61
C VAL A 58 13.89 -2.03 17.77
N LEU A 59 12.56 -2.07 17.90
CA LEU A 59 11.89 -2.84 18.95
C LEU A 59 12.24 -4.33 18.90
N LYS A 60 12.35 -4.92 17.69
CA LYS A 60 12.80 -6.31 17.56
C LYS A 60 14.24 -6.54 18.04
N ALA A 61 15.13 -5.59 17.80
CA ALA A 61 16.51 -5.68 18.26
C ALA A 61 16.59 -5.54 19.79
N GLU A 62 15.81 -4.60 20.34
CA GLU A 62 15.71 -4.35 21.77
C GLU A 62 15.16 -5.56 22.53
N ILE A 63 14.07 -6.17 22.05
CA ILE A 63 13.53 -7.42 22.62
C ILE A 63 14.59 -8.52 22.65
N LYS A 64 15.30 -8.74 21.54
CA LYS A 64 16.38 -9.75 21.48
C LYS A 64 17.53 -9.44 22.45
N SER A 65 17.81 -8.17 22.70
CA SER A 65 18.83 -7.75 23.66
C SER A 65 18.38 -8.09 25.08
N LEU A 66 17.14 -7.73 25.43
CA LEU A 66 16.55 -8.00 26.73
C LEU A 66 16.43 -9.50 27.01
N GLU A 67 16.02 -10.30 26.02
CA GLU A 67 15.98 -11.78 26.16
C GLU A 67 17.35 -12.38 26.51
N LYS A 68 18.43 -11.89 25.90
CA LYS A 68 19.79 -12.33 26.22
C LYS A 68 20.20 -11.92 27.64
N GLU A 69 19.83 -10.71 28.05
CA GLU A 69 20.12 -10.21 29.39
C GLU A 69 19.40 -11.02 30.46
N ILE A 70 18.10 -11.30 30.27
CA ILE A 70 17.31 -12.16 31.15
C ILE A 70 17.99 -13.53 31.28
N LYS A 71 18.35 -14.17 30.17
CA LYS A 71 19.03 -15.49 30.20
C LYS A 71 20.35 -15.45 30.98
N LYS A 72 21.11 -14.36 30.87
CA LYS A 72 22.35 -14.16 31.62
C LYS A 72 22.06 -14.00 33.12
N LEU A 73 21.05 -13.23 33.49
CA LEU A 73 20.63 -13.02 34.88
C LEU A 73 20.10 -14.32 35.50
N GLU A 74 19.25 -15.07 34.80
CA GLU A 74 18.79 -16.39 35.25
C GLU A 74 19.96 -17.35 35.52
N GLY A 75 20.98 -17.33 34.65
CA GLY A 75 22.20 -18.10 34.85
C GLY A 75 22.96 -17.70 36.12
N LYS A 76 23.06 -16.39 36.40
CA LYS A 76 23.66 -15.89 37.64
C LYS A 76 22.86 -16.32 38.87
N VAL A 77 21.54 -16.19 38.84
CA VAL A 77 20.67 -16.60 39.95
C VAL A 77 20.79 -18.09 40.22
N LYS A 78 20.79 -18.94 39.18
CA LYS A 78 20.99 -20.39 39.34
C LYS A 78 22.34 -20.72 39.99
N LYS A 79 23.41 -20.02 39.60
CA LYS A 79 24.74 -20.20 40.23
C LYS A 79 24.76 -19.74 41.68
N ALA A 80 24.15 -18.59 41.97
CA ALA A 80 24.06 -18.06 43.32
C ALA A 80 23.27 -19.01 44.24
N LYS A 81 22.12 -19.53 43.79
CA LYS A 81 21.34 -20.53 44.53
C LYS A 81 22.17 -21.78 44.86
N LYS A 82 22.83 -22.37 43.86
CA LYS A 82 23.72 -23.53 44.07
C LYS A 82 24.90 -23.26 44.99
N ALA A 83 25.35 -22.00 45.11
CA ALA A 83 26.40 -21.64 46.05
C ALA A 83 25.85 -21.52 47.47
N LEU A 84 24.64 -20.99 47.62
CA LEU A 84 23.90 -20.92 48.89
C LEU A 84 23.59 -22.33 49.43
N ASP A 85 23.04 -23.21 48.58
CA ASP A 85 22.72 -24.60 48.95
C ASP A 85 23.96 -25.44 49.39
N LYS A 86 25.18 -24.94 49.16
CA LYS A 86 26.43 -25.60 49.59
C LYS A 86 27.00 -25.02 50.88
N LEU A 87 26.49 -23.88 51.32
CA LEU A 87 26.91 -23.19 52.53
C LEU A 87 25.99 -23.50 53.72
N ASP A 88 24.74 -23.88 53.46
CA ASP A 88 23.80 -24.46 54.43
C ASP A 88 24.05 -25.97 54.61
#